data_AF-A0A3R9P4V9-F1
#
_entry.id   AF-A0A3R9P4V9-F1
#
_cell.length_a   1.000
_cell.length_b   1.000
_cell.length_c   1.000
_cell.angle_alpha   90.00
_cell.angle_beta   90.00
_cell.angle_gamma   90.00
#
_symmetry.space_group_name_H-M   'P 1'
#
loop_
_entity.id
_entity.type
_entity.pdbx_description
1 polymer ?
#
loop_
_entity_poly.entity_id
_entity_poly.type
_entity_poly.pdbx_seq_one_letter_code
_entity_poly.pdbx_strand_id
1 'polypeptide(L)'
;MKQFLLIITVGTLAILSGCSWSNEDNSLKESKETAFSNSLYTAEFEGIEEDSLDGKEGFYLSFSITALDETRTLDVSKIQMTFPDEISDEQGNMFSQTGPTSIRQTDEQPHIIEVHQFFSGKLEENSSHLTVPARLVLSDLEKMVRFENITDEMAPITRQELTITQLDWNEKKLTLEAEDLFSMNTTEWSLINHGEKIYPVFSNTESNEEGEFQGTLEFAFQPDDTFTLVAERNRTTDKEWELPYVIPIN
;
A
#
# COMPACT_ATOMS: atom_id res chain seq x y z
N MET A 1 -74.86 53.25 6.21
CA MET A 1 -73.98 54.31 5.68
C MET A 1 -72.84 53.66 4.94
N LYS A 2 -72.60 54.10 3.70
CA LYS A 2 -71.58 53.60 2.77
C LYS A 2 -70.23 54.31 3.00
N GLN A 3 -69.17 53.53 2.80
CA GLN A 3 -67.87 53.87 2.19
C GLN A 3 -66.96 54.96 2.80
N PHE A 4 -65.73 54.53 3.13
CA PHE A 4 -64.41 55.02 2.67
C PHE A 4 -63.44 53.88 3.07
N LEU A 5 -62.82 53.06 2.21
CA LEU A 5 -61.89 53.23 1.07
C LEU A 5 -60.53 53.86 1.46
N LEU A 6 -59.49 53.17 0.98
CA LEU A 6 -58.06 53.48 0.84
C LEU A 6 -57.10 53.19 2.02
N ILE A 7 -55.89 52.65 1.85
CA ILE A 7 -55.17 51.87 0.80
C ILE A 7 -53.70 51.78 1.29
N ILE A 8 -53.01 50.66 1.04
CA ILE A 8 -51.52 50.52 0.91
C ILE A 8 -50.72 50.71 2.23
N THR A 9 -49.68 49.97 2.64
CA THR A 9 -48.57 49.20 2.02
C THR A 9 -48.01 48.31 3.17
N VAL A 10 -47.71 47.03 2.95
CA VAL A 10 -46.36 46.50 2.68
C VAL A 10 -45.31 46.81 3.76
N GLY A 11 -44.85 45.75 4.43
CA GLY A 11 -43.42 45.47 4.60
C GLY A 11 -42.71 46.12 5.78
N THR A 12 -42.40 45.31 6.79
CA THR A 12 -41.06 45.14 7.42
C THR A 12 -41.25 44.19 8.62
N LEU A 13 -40.93 42.90 8.52
CA LEU A 13 -39.59 42.30 8.58
C LEU A 13 -38.74 42.84 9.74
N ALA A 14 -38.76 42.11 10.86
CA ALA A 14 -37.64 42.00 11.81
C ALA A 14 -37.82 40.71 12.63
N ILE A 15 -37.73 39.56 11.98
CA ILE A 15 -37.42 38.32 12.70
C ILE A 15 -35.94 38.45 13.05
N LEU A 16 -35.69 38.75 14.32
CA LEU A 16 -34.39 38.59 14.98
C LEU A 16 -34.02 37.11 14.96
N SER A 17 -33.50 36.65 13.81
CA SER A 17 -32.71 35.42 13.75
C SER A 17 -31.28 35.86 13.96
N GLY A 18 -30.80 35.70 15.19
CA GLY A 18 -29.41 35.91 15.51
C GLY A 18 -28.55 35.07 14.57
N CYS A 19 -27.72 35.75 13.78
CA CYS A 19 -26.51 35.14 13.26
C CYS A 19 -25.61 34.91 14.48
N SER A 20 -25.72 33.74 15.12
CA SER A 20 -24.64 33.24 15.94
C SER A 20 -23.51 32.92 14.98
N TRP A 21 -22.60 33.88 14.90
CA TRP A 21 -21.27 33.73 14.35
C TRP A 21 -20.53 32.73 15.23
N SER A 22 -20.76 31.43 15.01
CA SER A 22 -19.76 30.45 15.37
C SER A 22 -18.73 30.52 14.26
N ASN A 23 -17.62 31.18 14.55
CA ASN A 23 -16.35 30.84 13.91
C ASN A 23 -16.16 29.34 14.17
N GLU A 24 -16.66 28.50 13.26
CA GLU A 24 -16.06 27.20 13.03
C GLU A 24 -14.68 27.52 12.49
N ASP A 25 -13.75 27.48 13.44
CA ASP A 25 -12.34 27.33 13.23
C ASP A 25 -12.15 26.20 12.22
N ASN A 26 -12.05 26.56 10.94
CA ASN A 26 -11.49 25.71 9.88
C ASN A 26 -9.97 25.57 10.15
N SER A 27 -9.61 25.12 11.35
CA SER A 27 -8.43 24.30 11.46
C SER A 27 -8.75 23.08 10.60
N LEU A 28 -8.11 23.03 9.44
CA LEU A 28 -7.93 21.78 8.71
C LEU A 28 -7.50 20.77 9.77
N LYS A 29 -8.42 19.89 10.18
CA LYS A 29 -8.03 18.70 10.94
C LYS A 29 -7.17 17.91 9.98
N GLU A 30 -5.87 18.15 10.02
CA GLU A 30 -4.89 17.23 9.46
C GLU A 30 -5.23 15.87 10.06
N SER A 31 -5.75 14.99 9.21
CA SER A 31 -5.95 13.59 9.59
C SER A 31 -4.58 13.05 9.96
N LYS A 32 -4.44 12.58 11.20
CA LYS A 32 -3.24 11.87 11.63
C LYS A 32 -3.19 10.55 10.88
N GLU A 33 -2.54 10.54 9.72
CA GLU A 33 -2.33 9.36 8.91
C GLU A 33 -1.06 8.66 9.39
N THR A 34 -1.28 7.57 10.14
CA THR A 34 -0.24 6.73 10.74
C THR A 34 -0.15 5.35 10.09
N ALA A 35 -1.03 5.06 9.13
CA ALA A 35 -1.00 3.84 8.34
C ALA A 35 -1.47 4.11 6.91
N PHE A 36 -0.81 3.49 5.96
CA PHE A 36 -1.19 3.50 4.55
C PHE A 36 -1.36 2.07 4.08
N SER A 37 -2.28 1.82 3.13
CA SER A 37 -2.50 0.48 2.57
C SER A 37 -2.67 0.53 1.05
N ASN A 38 -2.19 -0.49 0.37
CA ASN A 38 -2.50 -0.80 -1.02
C ASN A 38 -2.99 -2.26 -1.12
N SER A 39 -3.16 -2.80 -2.32
CA SER A 39 -3.68 -4.17 -2.52
C SER A 39 -2.78 -5.28 -1.98
N LEU A 40 -1.52 -5.00 -1.67
CA LEU A 40 -0.53 -6.01 -1.25
C LEU A 40 0.04 -5.76 0.14
N TYR A 41 0.08 -4.50 0.59
CA TYR A 41 0.79 -4.11 1.79
C TYR A 41 0.03 -3.09 2.64
N THR A 42 0.27 -3.16 3.94
CA THR A 42 0.01 -2.09 4.90
C THR A 42 1.35 -1.61 5.46
N ALA A 43 1.59 -0.30 5.43
CA ALA A 43 2.75 0.33 6.07
C ALA A 43 2.27 1.18 7.25
N GLU A 44 2.63 0.79 8.47
CA GLU A 44 2.11 1.36 9.71
C GLU A 44 3.22 1.94 10.58
N PHE A 45 2.93 3.04 11.25
CA PHE A 45 3.79 3.62 12.27
C PHE A 45 3.52 2.96 13.63
N GLU A 46 4.58 2.43 14.24
CA GLU A 46 4.50 1.64 15.47
C GLU A 46 4.79 2.48 16.73
N GLY A 47 5.73 3.42 16.65
CA GLY A 47 6.12 4.20 17.82
C GLY A 47 7.37 5.05 17.68
N ILE A 48 7.52 5.94 18.67
CA ILE A 48 8.72 6.76 18.90
C ILE A 48 9.44 6.23 20.14
N GLU A 49 10.75 6.09 20.07
CA GLU A 49 11.60 5.75 21.22
C GLU A 49 12.74 6.78 21.34
N GLU A 50 12.78 7.55 22.43
CA GLU A 50 13.91 8.44 22.71
C GLU A 50 15.14 7.63 23.12
N ASP A 51 16.28 7.90 22.47
CA ASP A 51 17.54 7.23 22.74
C ASP A 51 18.74 8.11 22.34
N SER A 52 19.95 7.57 22.39
CA SER A 52 21.17 8.20 21.92
C SER A 52 21.94 7.31 20.96
N LEU A 53 22.40 7.89 19.85
CA LEU A 53 23.24 7.21 18.86
C LEU A 53 24.57 7.95 18.72
N ASP A 54 25.68 7.23 18.88
CA ASP A 54 27.04 7.78 18.85
C ASP A 54 27.23 9.01 19.79
N GLY A 55 26.54 9.01 20.94
CA GLY A 55 26.60 10.08 21.93
C GLY A 55 25.77 11.33 21.58
N LYS A 56 24.93 11.28 20.55
CA LYS A 56 23.95 12.32 20.22
C LYS A 56 22.56 11.89 20.67
N GLU A 57 21.86 12.76 21.40
CA GLU A 57 20.46 12.57 21.77
C GLU A 57 19.56 12.65 20.53
N GLY A 58 18.51 11.83 20.52
CA GLY A 58 17.56 11.75 19.43
C GLY A 58 16.44 10.76 19.72
N PHE A 59 15.81 10.28 18.66
CA PHE A 59 14.73 9.30 18.76
C PHE A 59 14.71 8.39 17.54
N TYR A 60 14.25 7.16 17.75
CA TYR A 60 13.90 6.24 16.68
C TYR A 60 12.43 6.40 16.31
N LEU A 61 12.16 6.41 15.01
CA LEU A 61 10.84 6.13 14.46
C LEU A 61 10.80 4.68 14.03
N SER A 62 9.78 3.96 14.48
CA SER A 62 9.56 2.54 14.17
C SER A 62 8.33 2.38 13.29
N PHE A 63 8.45 1.56 12.25
CA PHE A 63 7.38 1.26 11.31
C PHE A 63 7.33 -0.25 11.04
N SER A 64 6.16 -0.73 10.61
CA SER A 64 5.99 -2.06 10.07
C SER A 64 5.52 -2.01 8.62
N ILE A 65 5.98 -2.95 7.80
CA ILE A 65 5.47 -3.22 6.46
C ILE A 65 4.94 -4.65 6.46
N THR A 66 3.62 -4.78 6.36
CA THR A 66 2.90 -6.04 6.50
C THR A 66 2.28 -6.43 5.17
N ALA A 67 2.56 -7.65 4.70
CA ALA A 67 1.82 -8.22 3.57
C ALA A 67 0.37 -8.53 3.99
N LEU A 68 -0.61 -8.22 3.15
CA LEU A 68 -2.00 -8.61 3.42
C LEU A 68 -2.23 -10.14 3.37
N ASP A 69 -1.38 -10.85 2.63
CA ASP A 69 -1.33 -12.32 2.62
C ASP A 69 -0.33 -12.81 3.68
N GLU A 70 -0.82 -13.25 4.83
CA GLU A 70 -0.01 -13.73 5.96
C GLU A 70 0.82 -14.99 5.62
N THR A 71 0.49 -15.70 4.54
CA THR A 71 1.23 -16.90 4.10
C THR A 71 2.53 -16.53 3.37
N ARG A 72 2.70 -15.25 3.02
CA ARG A 72 3.85 -14.75 2.28
C ARG A 72 5.06 -14.54 3.17
N THR A 73 6.24 -14.89 2.66
CA THR A 73 7.52 -14.42 3.19
C THR A 73 7.96 -13.19 2.41
N LEU A 74 8.11 -12.05 3.08
CA LEU A 74 8.67 -10.85 2.49
C LEU A 74 10.19 -10.98 2.33
N ASP A 75 10.75 -10.46 1.26
CA ASP A 75 12.19 -10.46 1.04
C ASP A 75 12.76 -9.08 1.37
N VAL A 76 13.44 -8.96 2.52
CA VAL A 76 14.02 -7.70 3.00
C VAL A 76 15.03 -7.08 2.03
N SER A 77 15.61 -7.87 1.11
CA SER A 77 16.54 -7.35 0.12
C SER A 77 15.85 -6.56 -1.00
N LYS A 78 14.55 -6.82 -1.22
CA LYS A 78 13.73 -6.20 -2.26
C LYS A 78 12.92 -5.01 -1.76
N ILE A 79 12.82 -4.86 -0.44
CA ILE A 79 11.99 -3.84 0.21
C ILE A 79 12.88 -2.83 0.90
N GLN A 80 12.76 -1.56 0.53
CA GLN A 80 13.48 -0.46 1.14
C GLN A 80 12.51 0.62 1.60
N MET A 81 12.70 1.14 2.80
CA MET A 81 12.01 2.34 3.26
C MET A 81 13.03 3.46 3.42
N THR A 82 12.83 4.54 2.69
CA THR A 82 13.70 5.71 2.69
C THR A 82 13.00 6.89 3.36
N PHE A 83 13.79 7.68 4.08
CA PHE A 83 13.37 8.89 4.75
C PHE A 83 14.15 10.08 4.16
N PRO A 84 13.63 11.31 4.26
CA PRO A 84 14.41 12.50 3.94
C PRO A 84 15.54 12.69 4.96
N ASP A 85 16.59 13.39 4.54
CA ASP A 85 17.72 13.76 5.41
C ASP A 85 17.26 14.58 6.63
N GLU A 86 16.13 15.29 6.53
CA GLU A 86 15.53 16.03 7.64
C GLU A 86 14.00 15.89 7.65
N ILE A 87 13.43 15.77 8.84
CA ILE A 87 11.98 15.85 9.10
C ILE A 87 11.70 17.05 10.01
N SER A 88 10.44 17.44 10.13
CA SER A 88 10.05 18.56 10.99
C SER A 88 8.84 18.25 11.86
N ASP A 89 8.72 18.97 12.98
CA ASP A 89 7.45 19.09 13.70
C ASP A 89 6.57 20.22 13.13
N GLU A 90 5.38 20.42 13.69
CA GLU A 90 4.46 21.47 13.25
C GLU A 90 4.94 22.89 13.58
N GLN A 91 5.92 23.03 14.46
CA GLN A 91 6.52 24.30 14.85
C GLN A 91 7.69 24.69 13.95
N GLY A 92 8.11 23.77 13.06
CA GLY A 92 9.23 23.96 12.14
C GLY A 92 10.59 23.62 12.76
N ASN A 93 10.64 22.92 13.90
CA ASN A 93 11.88 22.36 14.41
C ASN A 93 12.28 21.18 13.53
N MET A 94 13.55 21.16 13.13
CA MET A 94 14.09 20.17 12.20
C MET A 94 14.90 19.10 12.93
N PHE A 95 14.75 17.86 12.48
CA PHE A 95 15.48 16.70 13.01
C PHE A 95 16.19 16.00 11.87
N SER A 96 17.50 15.81 11.97
CA SER A 96 18.32 15.22 10.90
C SER A 96 18.42 13.70 11.04
N GLN A 97 18.24 12.99 9.93
CA GLN A 97 18.48 11.55 9.84
C GLN A 97 19.93 11.24 10.22
N THR A 98 20.14 10.26 11.11
CA THR A 98 21.48 9.80 11.48
C THR A 98 21.58 8.29 11.36
N GLY A 99 22.62 7.82 10.68
CA GLY A 99 22.83 6.40 10.43
C GLY A 99 21.88 5.83 9.36
N PRO A 100 22.14 4.58 8.93
CA PRO A 100 21.31 3.92 7.94
C PRO A 100 19.96 3.47 8.53
N THR A 101 18.93 3.40 7.69
CA THR A 101 17.68 2.72 8.04
C THR A 101 17.97 1.26 8.38
N SER A 102 17.51 0.80 9.55
CA SER A 102 17.55 -0.60 9.92
C SER A 102 16.28 -1.30 9.45
N ILE A 103 16.42 -2.37 8.68
CA ILE A 103 15.31 -3.20 8.19
C ILE A 103 15.52 -4.62 8.68
N ARG A 104 14.50 -5.22 9.29
CA ARG A 104 14.56 -6.58 9.86
C ARG A 104 13.25 -7.32 9.61
N GLN A 105 13.36 -8.64 9.58
CA GLN A 105 12.24 -9.57 9.53
C GLN A 105 12.53 -10.70 10.49
N THR A 106 11.50 -11.19 11.18
CA THR A 106 11.60 -12.33 12.07
C THR A 106 11.05 -13.58 11.39
N ASP A 107 11.61 -14.75 11.70
CA ASP A 107 11.13 -16.03 11.16
C ASP A 107 9.72 -16.39 11.67
N GLU A 108 9.31 -15.84 12.81
CA GLU A 108 7.98 -16.06 13.41
C GLU A 108 6.87 -15.31 12.66
N GLN A 109 7.20 -14.15 12.07
CA GLN A 109 6.27 -13.31 11.31
C GLN A 109 6.87 -12.96 9.95
N PRO A 110 7.01 -13.95 9.04
CA PRO A 110 7.66 -13.75 7.76
C PRO A 110 6.89 -12.80 6.82
N HIS A 111 5.63 -12.47 7.11
CA HIS A 111 4.84 -11.51 6.36
C HIS A 111 5.03 -10.06 6.83
N ILE A 112 5.87 -9.81 7.85
CA ILE A 112 6.11 -8.49 8.44
C ILE A 112 7.59 -8.12 8.32
N ILE A 113 7.86 -6.88 7.94
CA ILE A 113 9.17 -6.24 8.01
C ILE A 113 9.10 -5.08 9.00
N GLU A 114 10.04 -5.05 9.94
CA GLU A 114 10.24 -3.95 10.88
C GLU A 114 11.28 -2.98 10.32
N VAL A 115 10.98 -1.69 10.40
CA VAL A 115 11.83 -0.60 9.92
C VAL A 115 12.07 0.40 11.05
N HIS A 116 13.34 0.75 11.27
CA HIS A 116 13.73 1.74 12.26
C HIS A 116 14.67 2.78 11.65
N GLN A 117 14.38 4.06 11.92
CA GLN A 117 15.24 5.17 11.54
C GLN A 117 15.46 6.12 12.72
N PHE A 118 16.72 6.45 13.00
CA PHE A 118 17.09 7.43 14.02
C PHE A 118 17.15 8.85 13.45
N PHE A 119 16.63 9.81 14.21
CA PHE A 119 16.76 11.23 13.97
C PHE A 119 17.40 11.92 15.17
N SER A 120 18.38 12.78 14.92
CA SER A 120 19.07 13.53 15.98
C SER A 120 18.33 14.83 16.32
N GLY A 121 18.27 15.15 17.61
CA GLY A 121 17.55 16.30 18.15
C GLY A 121 16.52 15.88 19.20
N LYS A 122 16.24 16.76 20.16
CA LYS A 122 15.28 16.48 21.23
C LYS A 122 13.88 16.90 20.78
N LEU A 123 12.89 16.02 20.96
CA LEU A 123 11.49 16.37 20.74
C LEU A 123 11.07 17.48 21.71
N GLU A 124 10.45 18.53 21.18
CA GLU A 124 10.00 19.66 21.98
C GLU A 124 8.69 19.30 22.71
N GLU A 125 8.60 19.63 24.00
CA GLU A 125 7.45 19.26 24.87
C GLU A 125 6.12 19.83 24.39
N ASN A 126 6.15 20.89 23.58
CA ASN A 126 4.95 21.54 23.05
C ASN A 126 4.58 21.07 21.65
N SER A 127 5.40 20.22 21.02
CA SER A 127 5.13 19.69 19.69
C SER A 127 4.13 18.55 19.76
N SER A 128 3.17 18.58 18.86
CA SER A 128 2.02 17.69 18.82
C SER A 128 2.19 16.58 17.78
N HIS A 129 2.95 16.83 16.72
CA HIS A 129 3.24 15.83 15.71
C HIS A 129 4.51 16.10 14.90
N LEU A 130 5.03 15.05 14.28
CA LEU A 130 6.06 15.10 13.24
C LEU A 130 5.42 14.91 11.87
N THR A 131 5.94 15.63 10.87
CA THR A 131 5.68 15.39 9.45
C THR A 131 6.82 14.56 8.88
N VAL A 132 6.53 13.32 8.50
CA VAL A 132 7.55 12.34 8.07
C VAL A 132 7.19 11.80 6.68
N PRO A 133 7.70 12.42 5.60
CA PRO A 133 7.44 11.95 4.24
C PRO A 133 8.36 10.77 3.91
N ALA A 134 7.96 9.56 4.31
CA ALA A 134 8.68 8.35 3.99
C ALA A 134 8.31 7.85 2.58
N ARG A 135 9.14 6.95 2.04
CA ARG A 135 8.87 6.26 0.78
C ARG A 135 9.24 4.79 0.89
N LEU A 136 8.31 3.94 0.46
CA LEU A 136 8.56 2.51 0.27
C LEU A 136 8.96 2.27 -1.19
N VAL A 137 10.06 1.56 -1.39
CA VAL A 137 10.57 1.17 -2.70
C VAL A 137 10.67 -0.35 -2.76
N LEU A 138 10.03 -0.93 -3.78
CA LEU A 138 10.15 -2.34 -4.14
C LEU A 138 11.02 -2.43 -5.40
N SER A 139 12.18 -3.07 -5.27
CA SER A 139 13.19 -3.19 -6.34
C SER A 139 13.50 -4.66 -6.64
N ASP A 140 14.21 -4.91 -7.75
CA ASP A 140 14.66 -6.25 -8.15
C ASP A 140 13.53 -7.30 -8.24
N LEU A 141 12.33 -6.83 -8.63
CA LEU A 141 11.19 -7.68 -8.90
C LEU A 141 11.41 -8.49 -10.18
N GLU A 142 11.15 -9.78 -10.09
CA GLU A 142 11.45 -10.72 -11.16
C GLU A 142 10.47 -10.59 -12.32
N LYS A 143 11.00 -10.62 -13.54
CA LYS A 143 10.20 -10.65 -14.76
C LYS A 143 9.39 -11.95 -14.87
N MET A 144 9.98 -13.06 -14.42
CA MET A 144 9.38 -14.39 -14.49
C MET A 144 8.98 -14.81 -13.08
N VAL A 145 7.68 -14.90 -12.83
CA VAL A 145 7.13 -15.37 -11.56
C VAL A 145 6.74 -16.83 -11.70
N ARG A 146 7.25 -17.68 -10.80
CA ARG A 146 7.01 -19.12 -10.81
C ARG A 146 6.18 -19.54 -9.60
N PHE A 147 5.09 -20.24 -9.88
CA PHE A 147 4.24 -20.89 -8.88
C PHE A 147 4.47 -22.39 -9.01
N GLU A 148 5.41 -22.92 -8.23
CA GLU A 148 5.85 -24.31 -8.30
C GLU A 148 5.00 -25.22 -7.42
N ASN A 149 4.70 -26.43 -7.92
CA ASN A 149 3.96 -27.48 -7.22
C ASN A 149 2.61 -27.02 -6.66
N ILE A 150 1.86 -26.27 -7.44
CA ILE A 150 0.54 -25.77 -7.06
C ILE A 150 -0.60 -26.71 -7.50
N THR A 151 -1.71 -26.66 -6.77
CA THR A 151 -3.01 -27.21 -7.18
C THR A 151 -4.02 -26.06 -7.35
N ASP A 152 -5.20 -26.35 -7.90
CA ASP A 152 -6.33 -25.40 -7.99
C ASP A 152 -6.82 -24.92 -6.61
N GLU A 153 -6.80 -25.79 -5.59
CA GLU A 153 -7.20 -25.48 -4.22
C GLU A 153 -6.24 -24.55 -3.45
N MET A 154 -5.04 -24.26 -3.99
CA MET A 154 -4.03 -23.43 -3.29
C MET A 154 -4.25 -21.92 -3.44
N ALA A 155 -5.23 -21.48 -4.22
CA ALA A 155 -5.57 -20.06 -4.31
C ALA A 155 -6.31 -19.57 -3.04
N PRO A 156 -6.02 -18.36 -2.53
CA PRO A 156 -5.09 -17.39 -3.08
C PRO A 156 -3.62 -17.75 -2.80
N ILE A 157 -2.74 -17.47 -3.77
CA ILE A 157 -1.29 -17.66 -3.63
C ILE A 157 -0.50 -16.50 -4.22
N THR A 158 0.42 -15.94 -3.43
CA THR A 158 1.22 -14.78 -3.83
C THR A 158 2.69 -15.13 -4.05
N ARG A 159 3.28 -14.69 -5.17
CA ARG A 159 4.73 -14.77 -5.45
C ARG A 159 5.19 -13.52 -6.18
N GLN A 160 6.29 -12.91 -5.73
CA GLN A 160 6.90 -11.74 -6.38
C GLN A 160 5.90 -10.63 -6.72
N GLU A 161 4.87 -10.44 -5.88
CA GLU A 161 3.87 -9.38 -5.95
C GLU A 161 2.83 -9.60 -7.05
N LEU A 162 2.78 -10.84 -7.55
CA LEU A 162 1.68 -11.39 -8.32
C LEU A 162 0.93 -12.39 -7.43
N THR A 163 -0.35 -12.12 -7.22
CA THR A 163 -1.29 -12.97 -6.49
C THR A 163 -2.22 -13.64 -7.48
N ILE A 164 -2.30 -14.97 -7.44
CA ILE A 164 -3.39 -15.70 -8.09
C ILE A 164 -4.50 -15.79 -7.06
N THR A 165 -5.62 -15.10 -7.30
CA THR A 165 -6.75 -15.03 -6.37
C THR A 165 -7.73 -16.19 -6.57
N GLN A 166 -7.87 -16.65 -7.81
CA GLN A 166 -8.67 -17.83 -8.15
C GLN A 166 -7.98 -18.67 -9.22
N LEU A 167 -8.08 -20.00 -9.09
CA LEU A 167 -7.53 -20.96 -10.03
C LEU A 167 -8.48 -22.14 -10.15
N ASP A 168 -8.91 -22.45 -11.38
CA ASP A 168 -9.82 -23.59 -11.66
C ASP A 168 -9.38 -24.32 -12.92
N TRP A 169 -9.36 -25.65 -12.87
CA TRP A 169 -8.99 -26.51 -13.99
C TRP A 169 -10.18 -27.34 -14.44
N ASN A 170 -10.52 -27.23 -15.73
CA ASN A 170 -11.53 -28.07 -16.36
C ASN A 170 -10.97 -28.65 -17.67
N GLU A 171 -10.68 -29.95 -17.64
CA GLU A 171 -9.96 -30.64 -18.72
C GLU A 171 -8.65 -29.92 -19.07
N LYS A 172 -8.56 -29.34 -20.27
CA LYS A 172 -7.38 -28.62 -20.77
C LYS A 172 -7.46 -27.11 -20.56
N LYS A 173 -8.49 -26.62 -19.88
CA LYS A 173 -8.74 -25.20 -19.68
C LYS A 173 -8.43 -24.82 -18.25
N LEU A 174 -7.59 -23.81 -18.11
CA LEU A 174 -7.30 -23.14 -16.86
C LEU A 174 -8.04 -21.81 -16.84
N THR A 175 -8.95 -21.64 -15.90
CA THR A 175 -9.53 -20.34 -15.56
C THR A 175 -8.75 -19.76 -14.40
N LEU A 176 -8.28 -18.52 -14.55
CA LEU A 176 -7.48 -17.87 -13.52
C LEU A 176 -7.90 -16.40 -13.34
N GLU A 177 -7.86 -15.98 -12.08
CA GLU A 177 -7.93 -14.58 -11.67
C GLU A 177 -6.65 -14.24 -10.92
N ALA A 178 -6.06 -13.11 -11.26
CA ALA A 178 -4.80 -12.68 -10.68
C ALA A 178 -4.72 -11.17 -10.56
N GLU A 179 -3.94 -10.73 -9.59
CA GLU A 179 -3.61 -9.33 -9.33
C GLU A 179 -2.09 -9.19 -9.26
N ASP A 180 -1.54 -8.16 -9.87
CA ASP A 180 -0.11 -7.86 -9.83
C ASP A 180 0.10 -6.38 -9.55
N LEU A 181 1.18 -6.04 -8.87
CA LEU A 181 1.63 -4.65 -8.71
C LEU A 181 1.91 -3.98 -10.08
N PHE A 182 2.19 -4.76 -11.11
CA PHE A 182 2.35 -4.30 -12.49
C PHE A 182 1.09 -4.56 -13.32
N SER A 183 0.82 -3.68 -14.30
CA SER A 183 -0.24 -3.95 -15.28
C SER A 183 -0.04 -5.31 -15.97
N MET A 184 -1.11 -6.09 -16.03
CA MET A 184 -1.10 -7.45 -16.56
C MET A 184 -1.45 -7.54 -18.05
N ASN A 185 -1.64 -6.40 -18.74
CA ASN A 185 -2.02 -6.31 -20.16
C ASN A 185 -1.10 -7.05 -21.15
N THR A 186 0.11 -7.37 -20.72
CA THR A 186 1.11 -8.06 -21.55
C THR A 186 1.79 -9.21 -20.79
N THR A 187 1.16 -9.68 -19.72
CA THR A 187 1.67 -10.83 -18.95
C THR A 187 1.36 -12.10 -19.71
N GLU A 188 2.40 -12.88 -20.02
CA GLU A 188 2.26 -14.17 -20.67
C GLU A 188 2.21 -15.28 -19.65
N TRP A 189 1.22 -16.16 -19.77
CA TRP A 189 1.05 -17.32 -18.90
C TRP A 189 1.47 -18.61 -19.60
N SER A 190 2.11 -19.51 -18.87
CA SER A 190 2.61 -20.78 -19.40
C SER A 190 2.75 -21.83 -18.29
N LEU A 191 2.77 -23.10 -18.66
CA LEU A 191 3.07 -24.20 -17.76
C LEU A 191 4.52 -24.65 -17.92
N ILE A 192 5.10 -25.20 -16.86
CA ILE A 192 6.33 -26.00 -16.94
C ILE A 192 5.96 -27.48 -16.83
N ASN A 193 6.34 -28.28 -17.81
CA ASN A 193 6.17 -29.74 -17.80
C ASN A 193 7.48 -30.40 -18.25
N HIS A 194 8.02 -31.32 -17.45
CA HIS A 194 9.34 -31.94 -17.69
C HIS A 194 10.47 -30.94 -18.01
N GLY A 195 10.40 -29.73 -17.44
CA GLY A 195 11.37 -28.66 -17.68
C GLY A 195 11.12 -27.83 -18.95
N GLU A 196 10.12 -28.16 -19.76
CA GLU A 196 9.74 -27.40 -20.95
C GLU A 196 8.64 -26.36 -20.64
N LYS A 197 8.75 -25.17 -21.24
CA LYS A 197 7.74 -24.11 -21.15
C LYS A 197 6.67 -24.33 -22.20
N ILE A 198 5.42 -24.50 -21.78
CA ILE A 198 4.27 -24.79 -22.63
C ILE A 198 3.29 -23.63 -22.55
N TYR A 199 3.09 -22.98 -23.69
CA TYR A 199 2.12 -21.88 -23.83
C TYR A 199 0.72 -22.41 -24.13
N PRO A 200 -0.33 -21.66 -23.77
CA PRO A 200 -1.69 -21.99 -24.16
C PRO A 200 -1.83 -21.95 -25.68
N VAL A 201 -2.60 -22.88 -26.24
CA VAL A 201 -2.97 -22.90 -27.65
C VAL A 201 -4.04 -21.86 -27.97
N PHE A 202 -4.85 -21.49 -26.98
CA PHE A 202 -5.86 -20.45 -27.08
C PHE A 202 -5.99 -19.73 -25.74
N SER A 203 -6.17 -18.41 -25.78
CA SER A 203 -6.34 -17.58 -24.60
C SER A 203 -7.48 -16.59 -24.82
N ASN A 204 -8.38 -16.50 -23.85
CA ASN A 204 -9.38 -15.44 -23.76
C ASN A 204 -9.18 -14.72 -22.42
N THR A 205 -8.67 -13.49 -22.47
CA THR A 205 -8.16 -12.78 -21.30
C THR A 205 -8.65 -11.34 -21.30
N GLU A 206 -9.02 -10.86 -20.12
CA GLU A 206 -9.29 -9.46 -19.82
C GLU A 206 -8.33 -9.01 -18.73
N SER A 207 -7.80 -7.80 -18.86
CA SER A 207 -6.88 -7.24 -17.89
C SER A 207 -6.95 -5.72 -17.92
N ASN A 208 -6.54 -5.08 -16.83
CA ASN A 208 -6.54 -3.62 -16.73
C ASN A 208 -5.16 -3.03 -16.41
N GLU A 209 -5.09 -1.71 -16.38
CA GLU A 209 -3.87 -0.97 -16.02
C GLU A 209 -3.57 -1.04 -14.52
N GLU A 210 -4.58 -1.32 -13.70
CA GLU A 210 -4.49 -1.42 -12.24
C GLU A 210 -3.87 -2.76 -11.77
N GLY A 211 -3.62 -3.69 -12.70
CA GLY A 211 -2.92 -4.93 -12.41
C GLY A 211 -3.85 -6.13 -12.21
N GLU A 212 -5.12 -6.02 -12.54
CA GLU A 212 -6.06 -7.15 -12.51
C GLU A 212 -6.00 -7.93 -13.82
N PHE A 213 -6.17 -9.25 -13.71
CA PHE A 213 -6.27 -10.19 -14.82
C PHE A 213 -7.37 -11.21 -14.52
N GLN A 214 -8.21 -11.47 -15.52
CA GLN A 214 -9.15 -12.58 -15.55
C GLN A 214 -9.06 -13.26 -16.90
N GLY A 215 -8.94 -14.59 -16.94
CA GLY A 215 -8.83 -15.26 -18.21
C GLY A 215 -9.05 -16.76 -18.17
N THR A 216 -9.30 -17.31 -19.36
CA THR A 216 -9.30 -18.75 -19.62
C THR A 216 -8.19 -19.08 -20.62
N LEU A 217 -7.30 -19.97 -20.22
CA LEU A 217 -6.16 -20.46 -20.98
C LEU A 217 -6.36 -21.93 -21.35
N GLU A 218 -6.39 -22.25 -22.64
CA GLU A 218 -6.51 -23.62 -23.11
C GLU A 218 -5.13 -24.16 -23.49
N PHE A 219 -4.72 -25.29 -22.91
CA PHE A 219 -3.45 -25.95 -23.18
C PHE A 219 -3.62 -27.19 -24.07
N ALA A 220 -2.52 -27.69 -24.63
CA ALA A 220 -2.57 -28.89 -25.48
C ALA A 220 -2.88 -30.18 -24.69
N PHE A 221 -2.68 -30.16 -23.37
CA PHE A 221 -2.86 -31.28 -22.45
C PHE A 221 -3.36 -30.76 -21.09
N GLN A 222 -3.85 -31.66 -20.26
CA GLN A 222 -4.18 -31.40 -18.86
C GLN A 222 -2.98 -31.83 -18.01
N PRO A 223 -2.45 -30.98 -17.12
CA PRO A 223 -1.35 -31.37 -16.24
C PRO A 223 -1.82 -32.41 -15.20
N ASP A 224 -0.85 -33.00 -14.49
CA ASP A 224 -1.12 -33.82 -13.31
C ASP A 224 -1.72 -32.95 -12.16
N ASP A 225 -2.15 -33.59 -11.08
CA ASP A 225 -2.80 -32.93 -9.92
C ASP A 225 -2.02 -31.72 -9.39
N THR A 226 -0.68 -31.76 -9.48
CA THR A 226 0.20 -30.64 -9.17
C THR A 226 0.93 -30.16 -10.42
N PHE A 227 1.04 -28.85 -10.60
CA PHE A 227 1.71 -28.26 -11.76
C PHE A 227 2.54 -27.04 -11.39
N THR A 228 3.32 -26.56 -12.36
CA THR A 228 4.06 -25.30 -12.22
C THR A 228 3.52 -24.30 -13.24
N LEU A 229 2.96 -23.20 -12.75
CA LEU A 229 2.48 -22.09 -13.57
C LEU A 229 3.52 -20.96 -13.56
N VAL A 230 3.72 -20.34 -14.71
CA VAL A 230 4.69 -19.26 -14.89
C VAL A 230 3.99 -18.08 -15.54
N ALA A 231 4.08 -16.93 -14.87
CA ALA A 231 3.73 -15.63 -15.42
C ALA A 231 5.01 -14.90 -15.84
N GLU A 232 5.08 -14.47 -17.09
CA GLU A 232 6.16 -13.61 -17.57
C GLU A 232 5.63 -12.21 -17.81
N ARG A 233 6.05 -11.27 -16.95
CA ARG A 233 5.78 -9.84 -17.08
C ARG A 233 6.52 -9.30 -18.29
N ASN A 234 5.94 -8.36 -19.03
CA ASN A 234 6.67 -7.73 -20.13
C ASN A 234 7.83 -6.83 -19.64
N ARG A 235 7.59 -6.11 -18.54
CA ARG A 235 8.56 -5.23 -17.90
C ARG A 235 8.46 -5.35 -16.39
N THR A 236 9.59 -5.18 -15.72
CA THR A 236 9.65 -4.86 -14.30
C THR A 236 10.38 -3.55 -14.13
N THR A 237 9.90 -2.73 -13.22
CA THR A 237 10.52 -1.47 -12.82
C THR A 237 10.35 -1.34 -11.32
N ASP A 238 11.19 -0.55 -10.69
CA ASP A 238 11.00 -0.23 -9.29
C ASP A 238 9.63 0.41 -9.08
N LYS A 239 9.03 0.08 -7.95
CA LYS A 239 7.72 0.57 -7.54
C LYS A 239 7.90 1.38 -6.28
N GLU A 240 7.52 2.64 -6.37
CA GLU A 240 7.63 3.60 -5.28
C GLU A 240 6.24 3.93 -4.75
N TRP A 241 6.14 4.03 -3.43
CA TRP A 241 4.93 4.45 -2.75
C TRP A 241 5.27 5.51 -1.72
N GLU A 242 4.64 6.68 -1.85
CA GLU A 242 4.83 7.80 -0.93
C GLU A 242 3.94 7.62 0.30
N LEU A 243 4.53 7.84 1.46
CA LEU A 243 3.93 7.61 2.78
C LEU A 243 4.06 8.89 3.61
N PRO A 244 3.18 9.89 3.40
CA PRO A 244 3.24 11.19 4.06
C PRO A 244 2.72 11.12 5.51
N TYR A 245 3.47 10.48 6.41
CA TYR A 245 3.04 10.28 7.80
C TYR A 245 2.90 11.60 8.57
N VAL A 246 1.86 11.67 9.38
CA VAL A 246 1.65 12.69 10.42
C VAL A 246 1.63 11.99 11.78
N ILE A 247 2.79 11.95 12.44
CA ILE A 247 3.06 11.10 13.60
C ILE A 247 2.82 11.88 14.90
N PRO A 248 1.94 11.45 15.81
CA PRO A 248 1.75 12.13 17.08
C PRO A 248 2.99 12.01 17.98
N ILE A 249 3.34 13.11 18.65
CA ILE A 249 4.30 13.15 19.75
C ILE A 249 3.48 13.17 21.05
N ASN A 250 3.65 12.20 21.94
CA ASN A 250 2.92 12.11 23.22
C ASN A 250 3.89 11.97 24.39
#